data_AF-A0A270PK36-F1
#
_entry.id   AF-A0A270PK36-F1
#
_cell.length_a   1.000
_cell.length_b   1.000
_cell.length_c   1.000
_cell.angle_alpha   90.00
_cell.angle_beta   90.00
_cell.angle_gamma   90.00
#
_symmetry.space_group_name_H-M   'P 1'
#
loop_
_entity.id
_entity.type
_entity.pdbx_description
1 polymer ?
#
loop_
_entity_poly.entity_id
_entity_poly.type
_entity_poly.pdbx_seq_one_letter_code
_entity_poly.pdbx_strand_id
1 'polypeptide(L)'
;MARTLAKLRELVEPGVIGFYRSVEVTEVLGVQGSTLTNILTHAVAEPLDAPSEIDWKSVLLNGKERHRVPGTEWNVGIAQYRLSLEVFLEKLAEFGETGQWKPAPIEVRTGTLAAVPPQFVPADGRDHHPWNGVLKNNFFEGSHVLELFDTTKQHLQFLLDDSRRLTTLAKIVGKYLPIEVDGMSDRLGNVIIQLPVTVMSTEVRGSPKATTL
;
A
#
# COMPACT_ATOMS: atom_id res chain seq x y z
N MET A 1 3.14 9.18 -16.49
CA MET A 1 2.11 8.20 -16.07
C MET A 1 1.78 7.15 -17.15
N ALA A 2 1.55 7.52 -18.41
CA ALA A 2 1.12 6.58 -19.47
C ALA A 2 1.94 5.27 -19.58
N ARG A 3 3.29 5.36 -19.54
CA ARG A 3 4.17 4.18 -19.58
C ARG A 3 3.97 3.26 -18.38
N THR A 4 3.86 3.83 -17.18
CA THR A 4 3.63 3.09 -15.93
C THR A 4 2.30 2.35 -15.96
N LEU A 5 1.23 3.02 -16.43
CA LEU A 5 -0.09 2.41 -16.56
C LEU A 5 -0.09 1.28 -17.62
N ALA A 6 0.57 1.48 -18.76
CA ALA A 6 0.71 0.43 -19.77
C ALA A 6 1.43 -0.80 -19.22
N LYS A 7 2.53 -0.60 -18.47
CA LYS A 7 3.25 -1.71 -17.83
C LYS A 7 2.42 -2.41 -16.76
N LEU A 8 1.68 -1.65 -15.96
CA LEU A 8 0.75 -2.22 -14.97
C LEU A 8 -0.28 -3.12 -15.64
N ARG A 9 -0.92 -2.65 -16.73
CA ARG A 9 -1.90 -3.44 -17.49
C ARG A 9 -1.30 -4.77 -17.97
N GLU A 10 -0.11 -4.74 -18.55
CA GLU A 10 0.60 -5.95 -18.97
C GLU A 10 0.85 -6.92 -17.80
N LEU A 11 1.27 -6.42 -16.63
CA LEU A 11 1.57 -7.26 -15.48
C LEU A 11 0.31 -7.86 -14.83
N VAL A 12 -0.83 -7.16 -14.87
CA VAL A 12 -2.08 -7.67 -14.27
C VAL A 12 -2.88 -8.58 -15.19
N GLU A 13 -2.45 -8.74 -16.45
CA GLU A 13 -3.06 -9.72 -17.35
C GLU A 13 -3.03 -11.12 -16.72
N PRO A 14 -4.18 -11.84 -16.71
CA PRO A 14 -4.28 -13.15 -16.08
C PRO A 14 -3.19 -14.12 -16.56
N GLY A 15 -2.42 -14.66 -15.60
CA GLY A 15 -1.37 -15.64 -15.89
C GLY A 15 -0.01 -15.04 -16.26
N VAL A 16 0.16 -13.70 -16.27
CA VAL A 16 1.49 -13.09 -16.45
C VAL A 16 2.30 -13.19 -15.15
N ILE A 17 1.79 -12.64 -14.06
CA ILE A 17 2.38 -12.81 -12.72
C ILE A 17 1.36 -13.26 -11.67
N GLY A 18 0.07 -13.25 -11.98
CA GLY A 18 -1.00 -13.69 -11.09
C GLY A 18 -2.37 -13.67 -11.75
N PHE A 19 -3.40 -13.99 -10.96
CA PHE A 19 -4.81 -13.98 -11.38
C PHE A 19 -5.59 -12.98 -10.53
N TYR A 20 -5.24 -11.70 -10.62
CA TYR A 20 -5.82 -10.66 -9.77
C TYR A 20 -7.23 -10.29 -10.20
N ARG A 21 -8.12 -10.10 -9.22
CA ARG A 21 -9.51 -9.71 -9.43
C ARG A 21 -9.85 -8.42 -8.66
N SER A 22 -9.06 -8.10 -7.64
CA SER A 22 -9.22 -6.90 -6.84
C SER A 22 -7.89 -6.32 -6.40
N VAL A 23 -7.97 -5.13 -5.81
CA VAL A 23 -6.87 -4.46 -5.14
C VAL A 23 -7.34 -4.05 -3.75
N GLU A 24 -6.68 -4.57 -2.71
CA GLU A 24 -6.85 -4.06 -1.35
C GLU A 24 -6.04 -2.77 -1.21
N VAL A 25 -6.73 -1.68 -0.90
CA VAL A 25 -6.12 -0.37 -0.67
C VAL A 25 -6.11 -0.11 0.83
N THR A 26 -4.92 0.13 1.36
CA THR A 26 -4.70 0.56 2.73
C THR A 26 -4.13 1.97 2.72
N GLU A 27 -4.80 2.91 3.37
CA GLU A 27 -4.41 4.31 3.46
C GLU A 27 -4.12 4.69 4.92
N VAL A 28 -2.89 5.11 5.18
CA VAL A 28 -2.51 5.81 6.41
C VAL A 28 -2.67 7.30 6.13
N LEU A 29 -3.51 7.96 6.92
CA LEU A 29 -3.97 9.32 6.69
C LEU A 29 -3.65 10.22 7.87
N GLY A 30 -3.15 11.42 7.60
CA GLY A 30 -3.12 12.53 8.52
C GLY A 30 -4.47 13.23 8.54
N VAL A 31 -5.03 13.45 9.73
CA VAL A 31 -6.36 14.04 9.93
C VAL A 31 -6.26 15.30 10.78
N GLN A 32 -6.64 16.45 10.21
CA GLN A 32 -6.75 17.73 10.92
C GLN A 32 -8.08 18.40 10.57
N GLY A 33 -9.04 18.38 11.49
CA GLY A 33 -10.40 18.85 11.21
C GLY A 33 -11.04 18.03 10.08
N SER A 34 -11.42 18.70 9.00
CA SER A 34 -11.93 18.07 7.76
C SER A 34 -10.83 17.74 6.74
N THR A 35 -9.58 18.12 7.00
CA THR A 35 -8.46 17.88 6.08
C THR A 35 -7.93 16.47 6.27
N LEU A 36 -7.86 15.71 5.17
CA LEU A 36 -7.13 14.46 5.07
C LEU A 36 -5.87 14.65 4.24
N THR A 37 -4.78 14.02 4.66
CA THR A 37 -3.49 14.03 3.96
C THR A 37 -2.96 12.61 3.85
N ASN A 38 -2.49 12.21 2.69
CA ASN A 38 -1.87 10.91 2.49
C ASN A 38 -0.54 10.86 3.25
N ILE A 39 -0.42 9.97 4.24
CA ILE A 39 0.85 9.61 4.86
C ILE A 39 1.46 8.42 4.14
N LEU A 40 0.66 7.46 3.72
CA LEU A 40 1.08 6.31 2.91
C LEU A 40 -0.15 5.65 2.32
N THR A 41 -0.14 5.36 1.02
CA THR A 41 -1.11 4.44 0.42
C THR A 41 -0.37 3.18 0.00
N HIS A 42 -0.90 2.02 0.36
CA HIS A 42 -0.43 0.73 -0.09
C HIS A 42 -1.58 -0.05 -0.74
N ALA A 43 -1.46 -0.30 -2.03
CA ALA A 43 -2.44 -0.98 -2.86
C ALA A 43 -1.89 -2.34 -3.28
N VAL A 44 -2.52 -3.43 -2.84
CA VAL A 44 -2.04 -4.81 -3.06
C VAL A 44 -3.03 -5.55 -3.95
N ALA A 45 -2.56 -6.05 -5.08
CA ALA A 45 -3.39 -6.86 -5.97
C ALA A 45 -3.67 -8.24 -5.36
N GLU A 46 -4.92 -8.70 -5.44
CA GLU A 46 -5.39 -9.94 -4.84
C GLU A 46 -6.26 -10.76 -5.81
N PRO A 47 -6.24 -12.10 -5.71
CA PRO A 47 -7.06 -12.96 -6.55
C PRO A 47 -8.52 -13.06 -6.09
N LEU A 48 -8.88 -12.37 -5.01
CA LEU A 48 -10.22 -12.36 -4.44
C LEU A 48 -11.09 -11.32 -5.16
N ASP A 49 -12.41 -11.53 -5.16
CA ASP A 49 -13.34 -10.53 -5.64
C ASP A 49 -13.43 -9.34 -4.67
N ALA A 50 -13.61 -8.15 -5.25
CA ALA A 50 -14.02 -6.98 -4.49
C ALA A 50 -15.50 -7.09 -4.11
N PRO A 51 -15.92 -6.51 -2.97
CA PRO A 51 -17.34 -6.40 -2.66
C PRO A 51 -18.03 -5.53 -3.73
N SER A 52 -19.30 -5.81 -4.02
CA SER A 52 -20.09 -5.04 -4.98
C SER A 52 -20.33 -3.59 -4.54
N GLU A 53 -20.34 -3.37 -3.22
CA GLU A 53 -20.47 -2.05 -2.60
C GLU A 53 -19.48 -1.92 -1.43
N ILE A 54 -18.99 -0.71 -1.22
CA ILE A 54 -18.08 -0.39 -0.11
C ILE A 54 -18.85 0.41 0.93
N ASP A 55 -18.97 -0.13 2.14
CA ASP A 55 -19.44 0.66 3.29
C ASP A 55 -18.30 1.54 3.81
N TRP A 56 -18.24 2.76 3.29
CA TRP A 56 -17.22 3.75 3.65
C TRP A 56 -17.21 4.15 5.14
N LYS A 57 -18.20 3.74 5.95
CA LYS A 57 -18.17 3.97 7.40
C LYS A 57 -17.39 2.90 8.15
N SER A 58 -17.27 1.69 7.60
CA SER A 58 -16.58 0.56 8.23
C SER A 58 -15.15 0.35 7.74
N VAL A 59 -14.70 1.09 6.72
CA VAL A 59 -13.32 1.00 6.20
C VAL A 59 -12.24 1.45 7.20
N LEU A 60 -12.61 2.21 8.23
CA LEU A 60 -11.65 2.73 9.21
C LEU A 60 -11.23 1.64 10.21
N LEU A 61 -10.00 1.15 10.09
CA LEU A 61 -9.43 0.11 10.98
C LEU A 61 -9.31 0.58 12.42
N ASN A 62 -8.98 1.85 12.64
CA ASN A 62 -8.93 2.45 13.98
C ASN A 62 -10.29 3.02 14.44
N GLY A 63 -11.34 2.91 13.62
CA GLY A 63 -12.70 3.33 13.95
C GLY A 63 -12.80 4.75 14.54
N LYS A 64 -13.22 4.84 15.81
CA LYS A 64 -13.34 6.11 16.54
C LYS A 64 -12.09 6.50 17.32
N GLU A 65 -11.10 5.61 17.44
CA GLU A 65 -9.87 5.90 18.18
C GLU A 65 -9.07 7.02 17.50
N ARG A 66 -8.68 8.01 18.30
CA ARG A 66 -7.92 9.17 17.83
C ARG A 66 -6.49 9.03 18.30
N HIS A 67 -5.59 8.74 17.37
CA HIS A 67 -4.16 8.68 17.65
C HIS A 67 -3.53 10.01 17.28
N ARG A 68 -3.42 10.91 18.26
CA ARG A 68 -2.81 12.24 18.05
C ARG A 68 -1.30 12.12 17.87
N VAL A 69 -0.77 12.83 16.88
CA VAL A 69 0.67 12.98 16.65
C VAL A 69 1.21 14.00 17.68
N PRO A 70 2.24 13.64 18.49
CA PRO A 70 2.72 14.49 19.59
C PRO A 70 3.13 15.90 19.17
N GLY A 71 2.65 16.89 19.91
CA GLY A 71 2.95 18.31 19.66
C GLY A 71 2.26 18.89 18.42
N THR A 72 1.20 18.25 17.92
CA THR A 72 0.43 18.73 16.76
C THR A 72 -1.08 18.56 16.98
N GLU A 73 -1.87 19.18 16.11
CA GLU A 73 -3.34 18.97 16.01
C GLU A 73 -3.72 17.79 15.10
N TRP A 74 -2.73 17.10 14.54
CA TRP A 74 -2.96 16.01 13.60
C TRP A 74 -3.23 14.70 14.34
N ASN A 75 -4.20 13.94 13.83
CA ASN A 75 -4.44 12.55 14.21
C ASN A 75 -4.08 11.62 13.05
N VAL A 76 -3.88 10.35 13.37
CA VAL A 76 -3.71 9.28 12.37
C VAL A 76 -5.03 8.55 12.17
N GLY A 77 -5.46 8.46 10.91
CA GLY A 77 -6.53 7.57 10.45
C GLY A 77 -5.94 6.44 9.62
N ILE A 78 -6.51 5.24 9.72
CA ILE A 78 -6.10 4.11 8.90
C ILE A 78 -7.36 3.53 8.25
N ALA A 79 -7.43 3.61 6.93
CA ALA A 79 -8.53 3.06 6.15
C ALA A 79 -8.07 1.85 5.35
N GLN A 80 -8.92 0.84 5.24
CA GLN A 80 -8.70 -0.32 4.38
C GLN A 80 -10.00 -0.70 3.66
N TYR A 81 -9.92 -0.86 2.35
CA TYR A 81 -11.03 -1.24 1.49
C TYR A 81 -10.51 -1.97 0.26
N ARG A 82 -11.42 -2.48 -0.57
CA ARG A 82 -11.08 -3.27 -1.74
C ARG A 82 -11.85 -2.79 -2.96
N LEU A 83 -11.12 -2.48 -4.02
CA LEU A 83 -11.68 -2.10 -5.32
C LEU A 83 -11.54 -3.28 -6.28
N SER A 84 -12.43 -3.40 -7.27
CA SER A 84 -12.17 -4.31 -8.38
C SER A 84 -10.92 -3.85 -9.13
N LEU A 85 -10.21 -4.79 -9.76
CA LEU A 85 -9.01 -4.46 -10.54
C LEU A 85 -9.31 -3.40 -11.61
N GLU A 86 -10.45 -3.53 -12.29
CA GLU A 86 -10.92 -2.58 -13.30
C GLU A 86 -11.08 -1.16 -12.73
N VAL A 87 -11.83 -1.01 -11.64
CA VAL A 87 -12.04 0.28 -10.99
C VAL A 87 -10.71 0.89 -10.52
N PHE A 88 -9.81 0.08 -9.98
CA PHE A 88 -8.49 0.57 -9.57
C PHE A 88 -7.65 1.09 -10.75
N LEU A 89 -7.66 0.38 -11.89
CA LEU A 89 -6.99 0.83 -13.11
C LEU A 89 -7.59 2.11 -13.68
N GLU A 90 -8.92 2.28 -13.60
CA GLU A 90 -9.61 3.53 -13.94
C GLU A 90 -9.13 4.68 -13.05
N LYS A 91 -9.03 4.47 -11.73
CA LYS A 91 -8.49 5.50 -10.80
C LYS A 91 -7.06 5.89 -11.09
N LEU A 92 -6.21 4.94 -11.51
CA LEU A 92 -4.86 5.26 -11.96
C LEU A 92 -4.82 6.00 -13.31
N ALA A 93 -5.75 5.70 -14.21
CA ALA A 93 -5.90 6.43 -15.45
C ALA A 93 -6.36 7.88 -15.20
N GLU A 94 -7.39 8.07 -14.37
CA GLU A 94 -7.87 9.38 -13.91
C GLU A 94 -6.74 10.19 -13.26
N PHE A 95 -5.92 9.56 -12.40
CA PHE A 95 -4.72 10.19 -11.85
C PHE A 95 -3.73 10.62 -12.94
N GLY A 96 -3.52 9.78 -13.96
CA GLY A 96 -2.62 10.09 -15.07
C GLY A 96 -3.03 11.30 -15.91
N GLU A 97 -4.33 11.60 -15.95
CA GLU A 97 -4.90 12.75 -16.68
C GLU A 97 -4.98 14.01 -15.82
N THR A 98 -5.40 13.86 -14.56
CA THR A 98 -5.72 14.97 -13.66
C THR A 98 -4.59 15.36 -12.72
N GLY A 99 -3.64 14.44 -12.49
CA GLY A 99 -2.63 14.53 -11.44
C GLY A 99 -3.20 14.36 -10.01
N GLN A 100 -4.48 14.06 -9.86
CA GLN A 100 -5.14 13.94 -8.55
C GLN A 100 -5.28 12.48 -8.13
N TRP A 101 -4.71 12.14 -6.98
CA TRP A 101 -4.89 10.81 -6.38
C TRP A 101 -6.24 10.77 -5.65
N LYS A 102 -7.19 9.97 -6.16
CA LYS A 102 -8.55 9.87 -5.60
C LYS A 102 -9.12 8.44 -5.69
N PRO A 103 -8.57 7.49 -4.92
CA PRO A 103 -9.04 6.10 -4.91
C PRO A 103 -10.36 5.92 -4.16
N ALA A 104 -10.69 6.84 -3.25
CA ALA A 104 -11.91 6.88 -2.46
C ALA A 104 -12.76 8.13 -2.80
N PRO A 105 -14.07 8.15 -2.48
CA PRO A 105 -14.93 9.32 -2.72
C PRO A 105 -14.54 10.54 -1.87
N ILE A 106 -13.72 10.34 -0.85
CA ILE A 106 -13.21 11.42 0.01
C ILE A 106 -11.92 12.01 -0.57
N GLU A 107 -11.79 13.32 -0.48
CA GLU A 107 -10.59 14.03 -0.95
C GLU A 107 -9.43 13.85 0.02
N VAL A 108 -8.28 13.43 -0.50
CA VAL A 108 -7.05 13.26 0.26
C VAL A 108 -5.95 14.11 -0.38
N ARG A 109 -5.34 15.00 0.41
CA ARG A 109 -4.22 15.81 -0.07
C ARG A 109 -2.99 14.94 -0.26
N THR A 110 -2.31 15.16 -1.37
CA THR A 110 -0.99 14.57 -1.70
C THR A 110 -0.05 15.70 -2.10
N GLY A 111 1.26 15.50 -1.98
CA GLY A 111 2.21 16.35 -2.69
C GLY A 111 2.25 16.00 -4.18
N THR A 112 3.31 16.41 -4.88
CA THR A 112 3.43 16.11 -6.31
C THR A 112 3.88 14.66 -6.50
N LEU A 113 2.94 13.80 -6.89
CA LEU A 113 3.20 12.39 -7.16
C LEU A 113 3.85 12.19 -8.54
N ALA A 114 5.01 11.56 -8.56
CA ALA A 114 5.73 11.18 -9.78
C ALA A 114 5.89 9.66 -9.86
N ALA A 115 5.53 9.08 -11.01
CA ALA A 115 5.69 7.65 -11.21
C ALA A 115 7.17 7.25 -11.30
N VAL A 116 7.57 6.29 -10.46
CA VAL A 116 8.89 5.67 -10.48
C VAL A 116 8.84 4.42 -11.38
N PRO A 117 9.93 4.08 -12.09
CA PRO A 117 10.00 2.84 -12.86
C PRO A 117 9.64 1.61 -11.98
N PRO A 118 8.83 0.67 -12.50
CA PRO A 118 8.53 -0.57 -11.79
C PRO A 118 9.81 -1.34 -11.44
N GLN A 119 9.85 -1.90 -10.24
CA GLN A 119 10.95 -2.72 -9.77
C GLN A 119 10.43 -4.08 -9.29
N PHE A 120 11.26 -5.11 -9.37
CA PHE A 120 10.98 -6.38 -8.72
C PHE A 120 11.63 -6.38 -7.33
N VAL A 121 10.84 -6.74 -6.32
CA VAL A 121 11.28 -6.87 -4.93
C VAL A 121 11.24 -8.35 -4.55
N PRO A 122 12.41 -9.00 -4.34
CA PRO A 122 12.45 -10.39 -3.94
C PRO A 122 11.92 -10.57 -2.51
N ALA A 123 11.48 -11.78 -2.20
CA ALA A 123 11.26 -12.19 -0.82
C ALA A 123 12.58 -12.13 -0.02
N ASP A 124 12.46 -12.08 1.31
CA ASP A 124 13.63 -12.10 2.18
C ASP A 124 14.46 -13.37 1.95
N GLY A 125 15.77 -13.18 1.82
CA GLY A 125 16.74 -14.26 1.69
C GLY A 125 17.46 -14.50 3.00
N ARG A 126 18.80 -14.50 2.96
CA ARG A 126 19.61 -14.50 4.18
C ARG A 126 19.55 -13.16 4.93
N ASP A 127 19.46 -12.07 4.18
CA ASP A 127 19.37 -10.71 4.70
C ASP A 127 17.98 -10.13 4.40
N HIS A 128 17.48 -9.29 5.31
CA HIS A 128 16.19 -8.61 5.15
C HIS A 128 16.27 -7.54 4.05
N HIS A 129 15.30 -7.56 3.13
CA HIS A 129 15.17 -6.55 2.10
C HIS A 129 14.31 -5.37 2.61
N PRO A 130 14.75 -4.11 2.52
CA PRO A 130 14.06 -2.97 3.15
C PRO A 130 12.58 -2.79 2.77
N TRP A 131 12.20 -3.22 1.57
CA TRP A 131 10.79 -3.18 1.13
C TRP A 131 9.89 -4.18 1.86
N ASN A 132 10.43 -5.30 2.36
CA ASN A 132 9.64 -6.37 2.95
C ASN A 132 9.06 -6.00 4.32
N GLY A 133 9.52 -4.91 4.94
CA GLY A 133 8.83 -4.28 6.07
C GLY A 133 7.52 -3.58 5.69
N VAL A 134 7.31 -3.18 4.43
CA VAL A 134 6.11 -2.47 3.96
C VAL A 134 5.19 -3.35 3.13
N LEU A 135 5.77 -4.25 2.33
CA LEU A 135 5.02 -5.11 1.43
C LEU A 135 4.22 -6.18 2.20
N LYS A 136 2.97 -6.36 1.81
CA LYS A 136 2.06 -7.32 2.43
C LYS A 136 2.46 -8.71 1.95
N ASN A 137 2.88 -9.55 2.88
CA ASN A 137 3.13 -10.99 2.66
C ASN A 137 4.10 -11.32 1.51
N ASN A 138 5.21 -10.58 1.37
CA ASN A 138 6.21 -10.82 0.32
C ASN A 138 7.16 -12.00 0.65
N PHE A 139 6.63 -13.15 1.07
CA PHE A 139 7.41 -14.26 1.65
C PHE A 139 7.80 -15.37 0.67
N PHE A 140 7.21 -15.42 -0.52
CA PHE A 140 7.39 -16.53 -1.46
C PHE A 140 8.17 -16.08 -2.69
N GLU A 141 7.47 -15.61 -3.72
CA GLU A 141 8.04 -15.36 -5.05
C GLU A 141 8.37 -13.88 -5.31
N GLY A 142 8.36 -13.06 -4.27
CA GLY A 142 8.53 -11.63 -4.40
C GLY A 142 7.31 -10.91 -5.00
N SER A 143 7.50 -9.63 -5.30
CA SER A 143 6.45 -8.76 -5.83
C SER A 143 7.02 -7.81 -6.88
N HIS A 144 6.23 -7.51 -7.90
CA HIS A 144 6.47 -6.30 -8.67
C HIS A 144 5.90 -5.10 -7.92
N VAL A 145 6.71 -4.06 -7.75
CA VAL A 145 6.32 -2.83 -7.07
C VAL A 145 6.37 -1.68 -8.06
N LEU A 146 5.24 -0.99 -8.19
CA LEU A 146 5.13 0.29 -8.85
C LEU A 146 4.89 1.35 -7.78
N GLU A 147 5.38 2.56 -8.03
CA GLU A 147 5.34 3.59 -7.02
C GLU A 147 5.03 4.95 -7.65
N LEU A 148 4.12 5.69 -7.00
CA LEU A 148 3.96 7.11 -7.19
C LEU A 148 4.62 7.81 -6.00
N PHE A 149 5.80 8.39 -6.25
CA PHE A 149 6.63 9.02 -5.24
C PHE A 149 6.17 10.48 -5.02
N ASP A 150 5.87 10.85 -3.79
CA ASP A 150 5.63 12.25 -3.44
C ASP A 150 6.97 13.01 -3.43
N THR A 151 7.17 13.83 -4.46
CA THR A 151 8.40 14.60 -4.68
C THR A 151 8.48 15.88 -3.87
N THR A 152 7.37 16.37 -3.30
CA THR A 152 7.34 17.64 -2.55
C THR A 152 7.21 17.43 -1.05
N LYS A 153 6.56 16.35 -0.62
CA LYS A 153 6.25 16.05 0.79
C LYS A 153 5.56 17.22 1.52
N GLN A 154 4.98 18.17 0.78
CA GLN A 154 4.62 19.50 1.29
C GLN A 154 3.56 19.48 2.40
N HIS A 155 2.77 18.41 2.47
CA HIS A 155 1.73 18.23 3.47
C HIS A 155 2.17 17.36 4.67
N LEU A 156 3.42 16.91 4.69
CA LEU A 156 3.95 15.97 5.68
C LEU A 156 4.93 16.59 6.67
N GLN A 157 5.15 17.90 6.61
CA GLN A 157 5.98 18.64 7.58
C GLN A 157 5.60 18.37 9.03
N PHE A 158 4.30 18.23 9.33
CA PHE A 158 3.87 17.91 10.69
C PHE A 158 4.47 16.59 11.23
N LEU A 159 4.88 15.66 10.36
CA LEU A 159 5.62 14.45 10.71
C LEU A 159 7.14 14.62 10.54
N LEU A 160 7.57 15.24 9.45
CA LEU A 160 8.98 15.31 9.04
C LEU A 160 9.82 16.30 9.87
N ASP A 161 9.19 17.28 10.52
CA ASP A 161 9.89 18.28 11.32
C ASP A 161 10.45 17.73 12.65
N ASP A 162 10.01 16.56 13.10
CA ASP A 162 10.50 15.91 14.33
C ASP A 162 10.52 14.38 14.15
N SER A 163 11.71 13.79 14.09
CA SER A 163 11.91 12.34 13.89
C SER A 163 11.20 11.47 14.93
N ARG A 164 10.97 11.98 16.15
CA ARG A 164 10.22 11.26 17.20
C ARG A 164 8.78 10.98 16.79
N ARG A 165 8.19 11.85 15.96
CA ARG A 165 6.83 11.69 15.44
C ARG A 165 6.73 10.52 14.48
N LEU A 166 7.80 10.20 13.75
CA LEU A 166 7.86 9.02 12.87
C LEU A 166 7.84 7.73 13.68
N THR A 167 8.60 7.66 14.77
CA THR A 167 8.54 6.52 15.70
C THR A 167 7.15 6.38 16.34
N THR A 168 6.47 7.49 16.64
CA THR A 168 5.08 7.43 17.13
C THR A 168 4.12 6.95 16.05
N LEU A 169 4.23 7.46 14.82
CA LEU A 169 3.43 7.02 13.68
C LEU A 169 3.57 5.51 13.47
N ALA A 170 4.80 5.01 13.41
CA ALA A 170 5.10 3.59 13.34
C ALA A 170 4.41 2.77 14.43
N LYS A 171 4.51 3.18 15.70
CA LYS A 171 3.83 2.51 16.81
C LYS A 171 2.32 2.53 16.70
N ILE A 172 1.74 3.58 16.11
CA ILE A 172 0.29 3.65 15.88
C ILE A 172 -0.09 2.67 14.77
N VAL A 173 0.59 2.74 13.63
CA VAL A 173 0.32 1.93 12.44
C VAL A 173 0.52 0.44 12.74
N GLY A 174 1.61 0.08 13.43
CA GLY A 174 1.94 -1.28 13.84
C GLY A 174 0.89 -1.98 14.72
N LYS A 175 -0.03 -1.23 15.33
CA LYS A 175 -1.17 -1.81 16.07
C LYS A 175 -2.26 -2.36 15.17
N TYR A 176 -2.36 -1.86 13.93
CA TYR A 176 -3.44 -2.18 12.99
C TYR A 176 -2.94 -2.91 11.76
N LEU A 177 -1.69 -2.66 11.36
CA LEU A 177 -1.08 -3.18 10.15
C LEU A 177 0.30 -3.74 10.48
N PRO A 178 0.68 -4.91 9.95
CA PRO A 178 2.03 -5.45 10.08
C PRO A 178 2.97 -4.75 9.08
N ILE A 179 3.10 -3.42 9.17
CA ILE A 179 4.01 -2.64 8.33
C ILE A 179 4.99 -1.83 9.19
N GLU A 180 6.26 -1.87 8.80
CA GLU A 180 7.37 -1.15 9.42
C GLU A 180 7.54 0.22 8.75
N VAL A 181 6.98 1.26 9.37
CA VAL A 181 7.01 2.63 8.82
C VAL A 181 8.33 3.35 9.19
N ASP A 182 9.03 2.86 10.21
CA ASP A 182 10.18 3.46 10.88
C ASP A 182 11.41 3.60 9.98
N GLY A 183 11.58 2.67 9.02
CA GLY A 183 12.73 2.61 8.11
C GLY A 183 12.52 3.32 6.76
N MET A 184 11.34 3.91 6.52
CA MET A 184 10.94 4.38 5.19
C MET A 184 10.40 5.82 5.21
N SER A 185 11.03 6.71 5.99
CA SER A 185 10.65 8.13 6.06
C SER A 185 10.66 8.83 4.70
N ASP A 186 11.52 8.38 3.78
CA ASP A 186 11.60 8.84 2.40
C ASP A 186 10.36 8.46 1.57
N ARG A 187 9.64 7.41 1.98
CA ARG A 187 8.44 6.90 1.30
C ARG A 187 7.13 7.48 1.83
N LEU A 188 7.17 8.33 2.85
CA LEU A 188 5.96 9.00 3.33
C LEU A 188 5.34 9.86 2.22
N GLY A 189 4.02 9.80 2.07
CA GLY A 189 3.26 10.46 1.01
C GLY A 189 3.15 9.65 -0.27
N ASN A 190 3.88 8.53 -0.39
CA ASN A 190 3.87 7.74 -1.60
C ASN A 190 2.61 6.89 -1.70
N VAL A 191 2.31 6.49 -2.95
CA VAL A 191 1.37 5.43 -3.28
C VAL A 191 2.18 4.25 -3.79
N ILE A 192 2.18 3.16 -3.05
CA ILE A 192 2.87 1.91 -3.36
C ILE A 192 1.84 0.95 -3.94
N ILE A 193 2.12 0.38 -5.10
CA ILE A 193 1.29 -0.60 -5.78
C ILE A 193 2.08 -1.90 -5.84
N GLN A 194 1.62 -2.90 -5.10
CA GLN A 194 2.23 -4.21 -5.00
C GLN A 194 1.45 -5.21 -5.86
N LEU A 195 2.17 -5.94 -6.71
CA LEU A 195 1.68 -7.08 -7.48
C LEU A 195 2.44 -8.34 -7.03
N PRO A 196 1.89 -9.10 -6.07
CA PRO A 196 2.53 -10.32 -5.57
C PRO A 196 2.64 -11.40 -6.65
N VAL A 197 3.83 -11.94 -6.91
CA VAL A 197 3.98 -13.03 -7.88
C VAL A 197 3.30 -14.29 -7.33
N THR A 198 2.31 -14.80 -8.06
CA THR A 198 1.44 -15.92 -7.66
C THR A 198 1.25 -16.97 -8.76
N VAL A 199 1.74 -16.72 -9.98
CA VAL A 199 1.56 -17.62 -11.14
C VAL A 199 2.28 -18.97 -10.99
N MET A 200 3.31 -19.05 -10.15
CA MET A 200 3.93 -20.31 -9.73
C MET A 200 4.01 -20.34 -8.21
N SER A 201 3.57 -21.44 -7.60
CA SER A 201 3.90 -21.77 -6.22
C SER A 201 4.41 -23.21 -6.20
N THR A 202 5.65 -23.41 -5.77
CA THR A 202 6.17 -24.75 -5.49
C THR A 202 5.90 -25.09 -4.03
N GLU A 203 4.84 -25.87 -3.77
CA GLU A 203 4.68 -26.54 -2.48
C GLU A 203 5.59 -27.78 -2.42
N VAL A 204 6.64 -27.75 -1.62
CA VAL A 204 7.40 -28.97 -1.28
C VAL A 204 6.73 -29.66 -0.10
N ARG A 205 5.87 -30.65 -0.38
CA ARG A 205 5.32 -31.54 0.64
C ARG A 205 6.28 -32.71 0.88
N GLY A 206 6.97 -32.70 2.02
CA GLY A 206 7.72 -33.86 2.48
C GLY A 206 6.77 -34.99 2.86
N SER A 207 6.87 -36.14 2.19
CA SER A 207 6.11 -37.35 2.55
C SER A 207 6.58 -37.89 3.92
N PRO A 208 5.69 -38.39 4.79
CA PRO A 208 6.13 -39.11 5.97
C PRO A 208 6.90 -40.37 5.54
N LYS A 209 8.10 -40.58 6.09
CA LYS A 209 8.82 -41.84 5.92
C LYS A 209 7.95 -42.96 6.47
N ALA A 210 7.63 -43.93 5.60
CA ALA A 210 7.17 -45.24 6.02
C ALA A 210 8.17 -45.80 7.04
N THR A 211 7.73 -46.02 8.27
CA THR A 211 8.47 -46.83 9.23
C THR A 211 7.70 -48.13 9.38
N THR A 212 8.16 -49.13 8.63
CA THR A 212 7.89 -50.54 8.89
C THR A 212 8.56 -50.91 10.22
N LEU A 213 7.82 -51.50 11.15
CA LEU A 213 8.19 -52.67 11.95
C LEU A 213 6.92 -53.34 12.45
#